data_AF-A0A090L0S3-F1
#
_entry.id   AF-A0A090L0S3-F1
#
_cell.length_a   1.000
_cell.length_b   1.000
_cell.length_c   1.000
_cell.angle_alpha   90.00
_cell.angle_beta   90.00
_cell.angle_gamma   90.00
#
_symmetry.space_group_name_H-M   'P 1'
#
loop_
_entity.id
_entity.type
_entity.pdbx_description
1 polymer ?
#
loop_
_entity_poly.entity_id
_entity_poly.type
_entity_poly.pdbx_seq_one_letter_code
_entity_poly.pdbx_strand_id
1 'polypeptide(L)'
;MTLPDIENDEQLQEAFRRRREKLEKIRKVKKIHQYFRDKFNNYIRESYAKTRKDILEGTHPKVIKLIKKCESRRDKSLQKVETLAKLKYDTLRRKHEAEEATIRRRQEEEVCAVAQQEIDKLDVERASVLDMAKSLGMYDIVALFDDEVDDANVISDFKNLQPSVKSEVNVKIEGRPNNLPFVSPTSAHFLTELSGLASTSNDFHAKVLEDINFMKSYLLQNKK
;
A
#
# COMPACT_ATOMS: atom_id res chain seq x y z
N MET A 1 -66.67 60.69 32.31
CA MET A 1 -65.49 61.56 32.41
C MET A 1 -65.76 62.81 31.58
N THR A 2 -66.41 63.78 32.21
CA THR A 2 -66.73 65.09 31.64
C THR A 2 -65.47 65.95 31.62
N LEU A 3 -65.31 66.76 30.58
CA LEU A 3 -64.27 67.80 30.52
C LEU A 3 -64.50 68.78 31.69
N PRO A 4 -63.45 69.27 32.36
CA PRO A 4 -63.62 70.32 33.37
C PRO A 4 -64.19 71.57 32.69
N ASP A 5 -65.14 72.23 33.36
CA ASP A 5 -65.74 73.46 32.86
C ASP A 5 -64.64 74.50 32.65
N ILE A 6 -64.52 74.97 31.41
CA ILE A 6 -63.54 75.99 31.03
C ILE A 6 -64.15 77.33 31.41
N GLU A 7 -63.75 77.87 32.55
CA GLU A 7 -64.27 79.16 33.04
C GLU A 7 -63.65 80.37 32.29
N ASN A 8 -62.63 80.17 31.45
CA ASN A 8 -61.94 81.27 30.77
C ASN A 8 -61.25 80.84 29.45
N ASP A 9 -61.45 81.59 28.36
CA ASP A 9 -60.89 81.28 27.01
C ASP A 9 -59.36 81.17 27.01
N GLU A 10 -58.69 81.88 27.92
CA GLU A 10 -57.23 81.82 28.12
C GLU A 10 -56.76 80.44 28.58
N GLN A 11 -57.51 79.76 29.45
CA GLN A 11 -57.18 78.41 29.94
C GLN A 11 -57.30 77.37 28.81
N LEU A 12 -58.26 77.56 27.90
CA LEU A 12 -58.43 76.71 26.72
C LEU A 12 -57.23 76.82 25.79
N GLN A 13 -56.80 78.05 25.50
CA GLN A 13 -55.63 78.31 24.65
C GLN A 13 -54.35 77.75 25.27
N GLU A 14 -54.17 77.89 26.58
CA GLU A 14 -53.00 77.34 27.27
C GLU A 14 -53.02 75.80 27.29
N ALA A 15 -54.19 75.16 27.45
CA ALA A 15 -54.34 73.71 27.34
C ALA A 15 -54.00 73.19 25.94
N PHE A 16 -54.45 73.87 24.88
CA PHE A 16 -54.10 73.52 23.50
C PHE A 16 -52.60 73.73 23.21
N ARG A 17 -51.99 74.78 23.76
CA ARG A 17 -50.55 75.03 23.66
C ARG A 17 -49.75 73.90 24.34
N ARG A 18 -50.09 73.56 25.59
CA ARG A 18 -49.45 72.45 26.32
C ARG A 18 -49.62 71.10 25.60
N ARG A 19 -50.78 70.86 24.98
CA ARG A 19 -51.04 69.65 24.18
C ARG A 19 -50.17 69.60 22.93
N ARG A 20 -50.02 70.72 22.20
CA ARG A 20 -49.11 70.81 21.05
C ARG A 20 -47.66 70.60 21.46
N GLU A 21 -47.19 71.23 22.54
CA GLU A 21 -45.82 71.05 23.04
C GLU A 21 -45.54 69.59 23.46
N LYS A 22 -46.49 68.91 24.12
CA LYS A 22 -46.37 67.47 24.44
C LYS A 22 -46.31 66.60 23.18
N LEU A 23 -47.17 66.84 22.20
CA LEU A 23 -47.16 66.10 20.93
C LEU A 23 -45.85 66.32 20.15
N GLU A 24 -45.30 67.53 20.18
CA GLU A 24 -44.02 67.87 19.56
C GLU A 24 -42.86 67.09 20.21
N LYS A 25 -42.84 66.99 21.55
CA LYS A 25 -41.87 66.17 22.29
C LYS A 25 -41.98 64.69 21.92
N ILE A 26 -43.20 64.15 21.85
CA ILE A 26 -43.44 62.75 21.46
C ILE A 26 -42.97 62.49 20.02
N ARG A 27 -43.23 63.40 19.08
CA ARG A 27 -42.74 63.28 17.69
C ARG A 27 -41.22 63.24 17.63
N LYS A 28 -40.53 64.09 18.40
CA LYS A 28 -39.06 64.11 18.48
C LYS A 28 -38.52 62.78 19.02
N VAL A 29 -39.09 62.26 20.11
CA VAL A 29 -38.70 60.95 20.67
C VAL A 29 -38.94 59.81 19.67
N LYS A 30 -40.08 59.81 18.97
CA LYS A 30 -40.39 58.80 17.95
C LYS A 30 -39.38 58.82 16.80
N LYS A 31 -38.95 60.00 16.36
CA LYS A 31 -37.89 60.15 15.34
C LYS A 31 -36.56 59.60 15.82
N ILE A 32 -36.18 59.83 17.08
CA ILE A 32 -34.94 59.29 17.66
C ILE A 32 -34.99 57.76 17.71
N HIS A 33 -36.10 57.17 18.17
CA HIS A 33 -36.25 55.71 18.18
C HIS A 33 -36.23 55.11 16.78
N GLN A 34 -36.86 55.77 15.80
CA GLN A 34 -36.82 55.34 14.41
C GLN A 34 -35.37 55.34 13.89
N TYR A 35 -34.64 56.44 14.10
CA TYR A 35 -33.23 56.54 13.71
C TYR A 35 -32.36 55.47 14.37
N PHE A 36 -32.55 55.22 15.66
CA PHE A 36 -31.81 54.17 16.38
C PHE A 36 -32.12 52.78 15.80
N ARG A 37 -33.40 52.49 15.54
CA ARG A 37 -33.83 51.22 14.94
C ARG A 37 -33.20 51.02 13.56
N ASP A 38 -33.18 52.05 12.73
CA ASP A 38 -32.61 51.99 11.38
C ASP A 38 -31.08 51.80 11.44
N LYS A 39 -30.38 52.52 12.32
CA LYS A 39 -28.95 52.29 12.54
C LYS A 39 -28.63 50.90 13.08
N PHE A 40 -29.42 50.41 14.02
CA PHE A 40 -29.22 49.08 14.58
C PHE A 40 -29.43 47.99 13.52
N ASN A 41 -30.48 48.11 12.70
CA ASN A 41 -30.75 47.19 11.61
C ASN A 41 -29.63 47.21 10.55
N ASN A 42 -29.11 48.39 10.20
CA ASN A 42 -27.98 48.50 9.27
C ASN A 42 -26.71 47.89 9.85
N TYR A 43 -26.40 48.15 11.12
CA TYR A 43 -25.26 47.53 11.80
C TYR A 43 -25.34 45.99 11.76
N ILE A 44 -26.51 45.43 12.05
CA ILE A 44 -26.74 43.99 11.96
C ILE A 44 -26.47 43.50 10.52
N ARG A 45 -27.08 44.13 9.51
CA ARG A 45 -26.90 43.74 8.11
C ARG A 45 -25.43 43.79 7.67
N GLU A 46 -24.73 44.87 7.98
CA GLU A 46 -23.32 45.04 7.64
C GLU A 46 -22.43 44.01 8.35
N SER A 47 -22.69 43.75 9.64
CA SER A 47 -21.97 42.75 10.42
C SER A 47 -22.15 41.34 9.86
N TYR A 48 -23.38 40.97 9.51
CA TYR A 48 -23.66 39.68 8.85
C TYR A 48 -23.04 39.59 7.46
N ALA A 49 -23.12 40.66 6.65
CA ALA A 49 -22.52 40.70 5.32
C ALA A 49 -21.00 40.53 5.38
N LYS A 50 -20.34 41.24 6.31
CA LYS A 50 -18.90 41.13 6.56
C LYS A 50 -18.54 39.72 7.02
N THR A 51 -19.23 39.20 8.03
CA THR A 51 -18.96 37.85 8.56
C THR A 51 -19.16 36.77 7.49
N ARG A 52 -20.20 36.90 6.65
CA ARG A 52 -20.46 35.99 5.54
C ARG A 52 -19.33 36.05 4.51
N LYS A 53 -18.87 37.25 4.15
CA LYS A 53 -17.72 37.44 3.26
C LYS A 53 -16.46 36.78 3.85
N ASP A 54 -16.15 37.04 5.11
CA ASP A 54 -14.99 36.46 5.80
C ASP A 54 -15.05 34.92 5.87
N ILE A 55 -16.25 34.34 6.01
CA ILE A 55 -16.45 32.89 5.97
C ILE A 55 -16.21 32.34 4.56
N LEU A 56 -16.76 32.99 3.53
CA LEU A 56 -16.63 32.56 2.13
C LEU A 56 -15.19 32.68 1.62
N GLU A 57 -14.48 33.75 2.03
CA GLU A 57 -13.06 33.94 1.74
C GLU A 57 -12.15 33.09 2.64
N GLY A 58 -12.72 32.39 3.63
CA GLY A 58 -11.98 31.52 4.55
C GLY A 58 -11.11 32.26 5.57
N THR A 59 -11.21 33.59 5.66
CA THR A 59 -10.46 34.46 6.57
C THR A 59 -11.06 34.51 7.98
N HIS A 60 -12.31 34.02 8.14
CA HIS A 60 -12.97 34.00 9.43
C HIS A 60 -12.21 33.09 10.43
N PRO A 61 -11.92 33.55 11.67
CA PRO A 61 -11.06 32.82 12.62
C PRO A 61 -11.51 31.38 12.92
N LYS A 62 -12.83 31.13 12.96
CA LYS A 62 -13.37 29.77 13.17
C LYS A 62 -13.09 28.85 11.97
N VAL A 63 -13.18 29.38 10.74
CA VAL A 63 -12.93 28.64 9.50
C VAL A 63 -11.45 28.30 9.41
N ILE A 64 -10.56 29.28 9.64
CA ILE A 64 -9.11 29.07 9.68
C ILE A 64 -8.73 27.97 10.69
N LYS A 65 -9.29 28.02 11.91
CA LYS A 65 -9.04 26.98 12.92
C LYS A 65 -9.49 25.60 12.46
N LEU A 66 -10.62 25.51 11.77
CA LEU A 66 -11.14 24.25 11.24
C LEU A 66 -10.23 23.70 10.13
N ILE A 67 -9.83 24.55 9.19
CA ILE A 67 -8.91 24.19 8.09
C ILE A 67 -7.60 23.63 8.65
N LYS A 68 -6.94 24.36 9.56
CA LYS A 68 -5.70 23.91 10.21
C LYS A 68 -5.86 22.57 10.94
N LYS A 69 -7.01 22.34 11.57
CA LYS A 69 -7.31 21.06 12.24
C LYS A 69 -7.49 19.93 11.24
N CYS A 70 -8.12 20.18 10.09
CA CYS A 70 -8.27 19.22 9.01
C CYS A 70 -6.91 18.88 8.36
N GLU A 71 -6.09 19.89 8.08
CA GLU A 71 -4.72 19.71 7.56
C GLU A 71 -3.87 18.86 8.51
N SER A 72 -3.83 19.21 9.80
CA SER A 72 -3.08 18.43 10.78
C SER A 72 -3.56 16.98 10.90
N ARG A 73 -4.86 16.72 10.76
CA ARG A 73 -5.41 15.35 10.74
C ARG A 73 -5.00 14.59 9.49
N ARG A 74 -5.07 15.23 8.32
CA ARG A 74 -4.64 14.66 7.04
C ARG A 74 -3.16 14.27 7.11
N ASP A 75 -2.30 15.19 7.54
CA ASP A 75 -0.86 14.98 7.56
C ASP A 75 -0.49 13.84 8.53
N LYS A 76 -1.13 13.77 9.71
CA LYS A 76 -0.96 12.63 10.64
C LYS A 76 -1.44 11.30 10.04
N SER A 77 -2.53 11.31 9.27
CA SER A 77 -3.03 10.11 8.60
C SER A 77 -2.07 9.63 7.51
N LEU A 78 -1.55 10.55 6.70
CA LEU A 78 -0.55 10.26 5.67
C LEU A 78 0.70 9.66 6.28
N GLN A 79 1.21 10.27 7.36
CA GLN A 79 2.37 9.73 8.08
C GLN A 79 2.13 8.30 8.60
N LYS A 80 0.93 7.99 9.11
CA LYS A 80 0.58 6.63 9.55
C LYS A 80 0.52 5.64 8.39
N VAL A 81 0.02 6.05 7.24
CA VAL A 81 -0.02 5.20 6.04
C VAL A 81 1.39 4.93 5.53
N GLU A 82 2.26 5.95 5.48
CA GLU A 82 3.66 5.78 5.08
C GLU A 82 4.43 4.85 6.01
N THR A 83 4.27 4.99 7.34
CA THR A 83 4.94 4.10 8.29
C THR A 83 4.43 2.67 8.18
N LEU A 84 3.12 2.48 8.00
CA LEU A 84 2.55 1.15 7.78
C LEU A 84 3.06 0.51 6.49
N ALA A 85 3.13 1.28 5.40
CA ALA A 85 3.64 0.83 4.11
C ALA A 85 5.10 0.37 4.22
N LYS A 86 5.96 1.16 4.87
CA LYS A 86 7.36 0.79 5.14
C LYS A 86 7.45 -0.50 5.95
N LEU A 87 6.66 -0.63 7.02
CA LEU A 87 6.67 -1.83 7.87
C LEU A 87 6.19 -3.08 7.11
N LYS A 88 5.17 -2.95 6.26
CA LYS A 88 4.70 -4.05 5.41
C LYS A 88 5.74 -4.45 4.37
N TYR A 89 6.39 -3.46 3.75
CA TYR A 89 7.48 -3.71 2.82
C TYR A 89 8.64 -4.44 3.50
N ASP A 90 9.10 -3.98 4.65
CA ASP A 90 10.18 -4.63 5.40
C ASP A 90 9.80 -6.05 5.83
N THR A 91 8.54 -6.27 6.19
CA THR A 91 8.04 -7.60 6.55
C THR A 91 8.06 -8.53 5.34
N LEU A 92 7.59 -8.07 4.17
CA LEU A 92 7.61 -8.85 2.94
C LEU A 92 9.04 -9.15 2.50
N ARG A 93 9.93 -8.16 2.60
CA ARG A 93 11.36 -8.33 2.31
C ARG A 93 11.99 -9.42 3.17
N ARG A 94 11.78 -9.39 4.50
CA ARG A 94 12.32 -10.43 5.39
C ARG A 94 11.75 -11.82 5.09
N LYS A 95 10.47 -11.91 4.75
CA LYS A 95 9.85 -13.19 4.35
C LYS A 95 10.48 -13.72 3.07
N HIS A 96 10.65 -12.85 2.07
CA HIS A 96 11.29 -13.21 0.82
C HIS A 96 12.75 -13.66 1.03
N GLU A 97 13.54 -12.91 1.81
CA GLU A 97 14.93 -13.28 2.15
C GLU A 97 15.00 -14.64 2.88
N ALA A 98 14.05 -14.92 3.78
CA ALA A 98 13.97 -16.21 4.48
C ALA A 98 13.58 -17.37 3.54
N GLU A 99 12.65 -17.14 2.62
CA GLU A 99 12.25 -18.12 1.60
C GLU A 99 13.40 -18.39 0.63
N GLU A 100 14.09 -17.36 0.14
CA GLU A 100 15.27 -17.53 -0.72
C GLU A 100 16.36 -18.34 -0.04
N ALA A 101 16.68 -18.05 1.23
CA ALA A 101 17.67 -18.80 1.98
C ALA A 101 17.27 -20.28 2.13
N THR A 102 15.98 -20.55 2.34
CA THR A 102 15.46 -21.92 2.46
C THR A 102 15.52 -22.66 1.13
N ILE A 103 15.16 -22.00 0.03
CA ILE A 103 15.21 -22.58 -1.32
C ILE A 103 16.64 -22.91 -1.71
N ARG A 104 17.59 -21.99 -1.50
CA ARG A 104 19.02 -22.24 -1.81
C ARG A 104 19.56 -23.44 -1.06
N ARG A 105 19.29 -23.51 0.24
CA ARG A 105 19.71 -24.65 1.07
C ARG A 105 19.16 -25.98 0.55
N ARG A 106 17.87 -26.03 0.19
CA ARG A 106 17.26 -27.24 -0.38
C ARG A 106 17.86 -27.62 -1.73
N GLN A 107 18.12 -26.64 -2.60
CA GLN A 107 18.75 -26.88 -3.89
C GLN A 107 20.17 -27.44 -3.72
N GLU A 108 20.96 -26.89 -2.79
CA GLU A 108 22.29 -27.40 -2.47
C GLU A 108 22.23 -28.82 -1.91
N GLU A 109 21.31 -29.10 -0.98
CA GLU A 109 21.10 -30.45 -0.42
C GLU A 109 20.65 -31.46 -1.48
N GLU A 110 19.73 -31.08 -2.37
CA GLU A 110 19.27 -31.94 -3.48
C GLU A 110 20.40 -32.24 -4.48
N VAL A 111 21.19 -31.24 -4.88
CA VAL A 111 22.33 -31.43 -5.78
C VAL A 111 23.39 -32.35 -5.16
N CYS A 112 23.73 -32.13 -3.88
CA CYS A 112 24.65 -33.00 -3.16
C CYS A 112 24.13 -34.44 -3.05
N ALA A 113 22.83 -34.63 -2.78
CA ALA A 113 22.24 -35.95 -2.71
C ALA A 113 22.26 -36.69 -4.05
N VAL A 114 21.95 -35.99 -5.15
CA VAL A 114 22.03 -36.55 -6.51
C VAL A 114 23.47 -36.93 -6.87
N ALA A 115 24.43 -36.05 -6.59
CA ALA A 115 25.85 -36.32 -6.84
C ALA A 115 26.35 -37.52 -6.03
N GLN A 116 25.99 -37.62 -4.75
CA GLN A 116 26.35 -38.76 -3.91
C GLN A 116 25.75 -40.06 -4.45
N GLN A 117 24.48 -40.04 -4.88
CA GLN A 117 23.84 -41.22 -5.47
C GLN A 117 24.54 -41.67 -6.77
N GLU A 118 25.08 -40.73 -7.56
CA GLU A 118 25.83 -41.06 -8.77
C GLU A 118 27.22 -41.62 -8.44
N ILE A 119 27.91 -41.07 -7.44
CA ILE A 119 29.16 -41.64 -6.91
C ILE A 119 28.94 -43.07 -6.42
N ASP A 120 27.91 -43.31 -5.61
CA ASP A 120 27.61 -44.64 -5.07
C ASP A 120 27.35 -45.66 -6.19
N LYS A 121 26.68 -45.24 -7.28
CA LYS A 121 26.49 -46.09 -8.47
C LYS A 121 27.80 -46.41 -9.16
N LEU A 122 28.65 -45.41 -9.38
CA LEU A 122 29.96 -45.58 -10.00
C LEU A 122 30.87 -46.49 -9.16
N ASP A 123 30.78 -46.42 -7.83
CA ASP A 123 31.52 -47.31 -6.93
C ASP A 123 31.05 -48.76 -7.03
N VAL A 124 29.74 -48.99 -7.12
CA VAL A 124 29.18 -50.34 -7.36
C VAL A 124 29.61 -50.88 -8.73
N GLU A 125 29.57 -50.06 -9.77
CA GLU A 125 30.03 -50.44 -11.11
C GLU A 125 31.53 -50.75 -11.11
N ARG A 126 32.35 -49.92 -10.45
CA ARG A 126 33.79 -50.15 -10.26
C ARG A 126 34.05 -51.47 -9.56
N ALA A 127 33.36 -51.74 -8.44
CA ALA A 127 33.50 -52.99 -7.70
C ALA A 127 33.13 -54.21 -8.57
N SER A 128 32.03 -54.12 -9.33
CA SER A 128 31.63 -55.17 -10.25
C SER A 128 32.64 -55.42 -11.36
N VAL A 129 33.21 -54.36 -11.95
CA VAL A 129 34.26 -54.45 -12.97
C VAL A 129 35.53 -55.09 -12.40
N LEU A 130 35.92 -54.72 -11.18
CA LEU A 130 37.06 -55.31 -10.49
C LEU A 130 36.87 -56.80 -10.21
N ASP A 131 35.69 -57.20 -9.74
CA ASP A 131 35.36 -58.61 -9.50
C ASP A 131 35.37 -59.42 -10.81
N MET A 132 34.84 -58.85 -11.90
CA MET A 132 34.93 -59.47 -13.23
C MET A 132 36.38 -59.62 -13.68
N ALA A 133 37.20 -58.58 -13.55
CA ALA A 133 38.63 -58.63 -13.89
C ALA A 133 39.40 -59.67 -13.07
N LYS A 134 39.12 -59.79 -11.76
CA LYS A 134 39.67 -60.82 -10.87
C LYS A 134 39.27 -62.23 -11.34
N SER A 135 38.01 -62.43 -11.72
CA SER A 135 37.50 -63.74 -12.18
C SER A 135 38.09 -64.20 -13.51
N LEU A 136 38.45 -63.25 -14.39
CA LEU A 136 39.02 -63.51 -15.70
C LEU A 136 40.56 -63.56 -15.69
N GLY A 137 41.20 -63.42 -14.52
CA GLY A 137 42.65 -63.44 -14.39
C GLY A 137 43.34 -62.21 -15.00
N MET A 138 42.63 -61.09 -15.14
CA MET A 138 43.14 -59.83 -15.70
C MET A 138 43.79 -58.97 -14.61
N TYR A 139 44.86 -59.49 -14.01
CA TYR A 139 45.54 -58.87 -12.87
C TYR A 139 46.09 -57.45 -13.14
N ASP A 140 46.38 -57.13 -14.40
CA ASP A 140 46.84 -55.79 -14.81
C ASP A 140 45.75 -54.70 -14.62
N ILE A 141 44.48 -55.05 -14.83
CA ILE A 141 43.35 -54.12 -14.62
C ILE A 141 43.06 -53.98 -13.13
N VAL A 142 43.18 -55.06 -12.36
CA VAL A 142 42.97 -55.05 -10.91
C VAL A 142 44.00 -54.16 -10.22
N ALA A 143 45.27 -54.23 -10.64
CA ALA A 143 46.35 -53.40 -10.11
C ALA A 143 46.13 -51.90 -10.33
N LEU A 144 45.50 -51.49 -11.44
CA LEU A 144 45.22 -50.07 -11.75
C LEU A 144 44.17 -49.42 -10.83
N PHE A 145 43.36 -50.21 -10.12
CA PHE A 145 42.30 -49.70 -9.26
C PHE A 145 42.52 -50.02 -7.77
N ASP A 146 43.52 -50.83 -7.40
CA ASP A 146 43.84 -51.21 -6.01
C ASP A 146 44.90 -50.28 -5.36
N ASP A 147 45.28 -49.16 -6.00
CA ASP A 147 46.24 -48.20 -5.44
C ASP A 147 45.64 -47.36 -4.28
N GLU A 148 45.42 -48.02 -3.13
CA GLU A 148 45.61 -47.43 -1.80
C GLU A 148 47.03 -47.72 -1.25
N VAL A 149 48.02 -47.80 -2.14
CA VAL A 149 49.43 -47.89 -1.73
C VAL A 149 50.14 -46.60 -2.12
N ASP A 150 50.46 -45.80 -1.09
CA ASP A 150 51.58 -44.86 -1.15
C ASP A 150 52.84 -45.65 -1.53
N ASP A 151 53.16 -45.76 -2.83
CA ASP A 151 54.46 -46.25 -3.27
C ASP A 151 55.07 -45.29 -4.29
N ALA A 152 55.91 -44.43 -3.73
CA ALA A 152 57.04 -43.90 -4.45
C ALA A 152 57.82 -45.06 -5.11
N ASN A 153 57.97 -44.99 -6.43
CA ASN A 153 58.70 -45.90 -7.32
C ASN A 153 57.92 -47.07 -7.94
N VAL A 154 57.04 -46.75 -8.90
CA VAL A 154 56.79 -47.65 -10.04
C VAL A 154 56.98 -46.90 -11.37
N ILE A 155 58.17 -47.15 -11.94
CA ILE A 155 58.55 -47.26 -13.37
C ILE A 155 58.08 -46.16 -14.36
N SER A 156 59.08 -45.54 -14.96
CA SER A 156 59.11 -44.33 -15.77
C SER A 156 58.62 -44.43 -17.24
N ASP A 157 57.67 -45.31 -17.57
CA ASP A 157 57.38 -45.62 -18.99
C ASP A 157 56.06 -45.07 -19.56
N PHE A 158 55.30 -44.25 -18.82
CA PHE A 158 54.07 -43.62 -19.32
C PHE A 158 54.21 -42.16 -19.76
N LYS A 159 55.36 -41.75 -20.29
CA LYS A 159 55.54 -40.38 -20.80
C LYS A 159 54.79 -40.02 -22.09
N ASN A 160 54.06 -40.95 -22.71
CA ASN A 160 53.44 -40.73 -24.02
C ASN A 160 52.02 -41.30 -24.18
N LEU A 161 51.18 -41.31 -23.14
CA LEU A 161 49.75 -41.51 -23.33
C LEU A 161 49.03 -40.16 -23.22
N GLN A 162 48.67 -39.60 -24.37
CA GLN A 162 47.70 -38.51 -24.44
C GLN A 162 46.37 -38.99 -23.83
N PRO A 163 45.77 -38.24 -22.89
CA PRO A 163 44.42 -38.53 -22.45
C PRO A 163 43.44 -38.13 -23.56
N SER A 164 43.03 -39.09 -24.38
CA SER A 164 42.02 -38.88 -25.43
C SER A 164 40.65 -39.40 -24.98
N VAL A 165 40.08 -38.84 -23.90
CA VAL A 165 38.63 -38.89 -23.67
C VAL A 165 38.20 -37.56 -23.05
N LYS A 166 37.92 -36.58 -23.90
CA LYS A 166 36.97 -35.52 -23.53
C LYS A 166 35.57 -36.13 -23.61
N SER A 167 35.13 -36.82 -22.57
CA SER A 167 33.71 -37.04 -22.38
C SER A 167 33.16 -35.80 -21.65
N GLU A 168 32.73 -34.80 -22.43
CA GLU A 168 31.73 -33.88 -21.94
C GLU A 168 30.48 -34.71 -21.63
N VAL A 169 30.30 -35.06 -20.36
CA VAL A 169 29.03 -35.61 -19.88
C VAL A 169 28.05 -34.44 -19.90
N ASN A 170 27.43 -34.22 -21.06
CA ASN A 170 26.35 -33.27 -21.23
C ASN A 170 25.09 -33.91 -20.62
N VAL A 171 24.99 -33.88 -19.29
CA VAL A 171 23.75 -34.25 -18.59
C VAL A 171 22.71 -33.19 -18.92
N LYS A 172 21.93 -33.43 -19.98
CA LYS A 172 20.66 -32.71 -20.18
C LYS A 172 19.70 -33.18 -19.09
N ILE A 173 19.68 -32.46 -17.98
CA ILE A 173 18.61 -32.56 -16.99
C ILE A 173 17.36 -31.99 -17.66
N GLU A 174 16.53 -32.85 -18.25
CA GLU A 174 15.15 -32.48 -18.60
C GLU A 174 14.35 -32.31 -17.31
N GLY A 175 14.49 -31.14 -16.69
CA GLY A 175 13.62 -30.70 -15.62
C GLY A 175 12.21 -30.51 -16.16
N ARG A 176 11.36 -31.54 -16.07
CA ARG A 176 9.92 -31.34 -16.21
C ARG A 176 9.45 -30.45 -15.06
N PRO A 177 8.73 -29.35 -15.32
CA PRO A 177 8.12 -28.58 -14.25
C PRO A 177 6.96 -29.40 -13.71
N ASN A 178 7.13 -29.98 -12.51
CA ASN A 178 5.99 -30.43 -11.72
C ASN A 178 5.19 -29.17 -11.32
N ASN A 179 4.26 -28.76 -12.18
CA ASN A 179 3.36 -27.63 -12.02
C ASN A 179 2.24 -27.91 -11.01
N LEU A 180 2.56 -28.35 -9.79
CA LEU A 180 1.60 -28.31 -8.69
C LEU A 180 2.28 -27.75 -7.44
N PRO A 181 1.92 -26.53 -6.99
CA PRO A 181 2.40 -26.02 -5.72
C PRO A 181 1.79 -26.87 -4.61
N PHE A 182 2.65 -27.39 -3.72
CA PHE A 182 2.22 -28.02 -2.49
C PHE A 182 1.63 -26.95 -1.57
N VAL A 183 0.30 -26.93 -1.46
CA VAL A 183 -0.44 -25.96 -0.64
C VAL A 183 -0.35 -26.39 0.82
N SER A 184 0.37 -25.61 1.62
CA SER A 184 0.34 -25.68 3.09
C SER A 184 -1.10 -25.48 3.62
N PRO A 185 -1.53 -26.14 4.71
CA PRO A 185 -2.86 -25.94 5.29
C PRO A 185 -3.17 -24.47 5.66
N THR A 186 -2.13 -23.64 5.87
CA THR A 186 -2.28 -22.22 6.19
C THR A 186 -2.38 -21.30 4.97
N SER A 187 -2.02 -21.76 3.76
CA SER A 187 -2.14 -20.97 2.52
C SER A 187 -3.43 -21.24 1.75
N ALA A 188 -4.19 -22.27 2.12
CA ALA A 188 -5.51 -22.54 1.54
C ALA A 188 -6.49 -21.38 1.76
N HIS A 189 -6.39 -20.62 2.87
CA HIS A 189 -7.31 -19.51 3.14
C HIS A 189 -7.13 -18.31 2.19
N PHE A 190 -5.92 -18.07 1.67
CA PHE A 190 -5.67 -16.90 0.80
C PHE A 190 -6.21 -17.11 -0.63
N LEU A 191 -6.08 -18.33 -1.16
CA LEU A 191 -6.61 -18.66 -2.49
C LEU A 191 -8.12 -18.96 -2.45
N THR A 192 -8.65 -19.45 -1.33
CA THR A 192 -10.09 -19.66 -1.17
C THR A 192 -10.84 -18.33 -1.03
N GLU A 193 -10.26 -17.33 -0.35
CA GLU A 193 -10.86 -15.98 -0.25
C GLU A 193 -10.86 -15.22 -1.60
N LEU A 194 -9.81 -15.38 -2.42
CA LEU A 194 -9.78 -14.81 -3.76
C LEU A 194 -10.75 -15.50 -4.72
N SER A 195 -10.94 -16.83 -4.63
CA SER A 195 -11.92 -17.54 -5.47
C SER A 195 -13.38 -17.39 -4.96
N GLY A 196 -13.57 -17.18 -3.66
CA GLY A 196 -14.89 -16.95 -3.03
C GLY A 196 -15.47 -15.55 -3.31
N LEU A 197 -14.62 -14.56 -3.60
CA LEU A 197 -15.05 -13.25 -4.08
C LEU A 197 -15.22 -13.18 -5.61
N ALA A 198 -14.51 -14.03 -6.35
CA ALA A 198 -14.69 -14.12 -7.82
C ALA A 198 -16.01 -14.77 -8.23
N SER A 199 -16.62 -15.56 -7.34
CA SER A 199 -17.87 -16.30 -7.62
C SER A 199 -19.14 -15.58 -7.16
N THR A 200 -19.05 -14.38 -6.56
CA THR A 200 -20.23 -13.66 -6.03
C THR A 200 -20.62 -12.39 -6.78
N SER A 201 -19.94 -12.01 -7.86
CA SER A 201 -20.47 -10.95 -8.73
C SER A 201 -20.27 -11.26 -10.21
N ASN A 202 -21.40 -11.39 -10.93
CA ASN A 202 -21.48 -11.54 -12.39
C ASN A 202 -20.94 -10.32 -13.18
N ASP A 203 -20.21 -9.42 -12.52
CA ASP A 203 -19.95 -8.06 -12.99
C ASP A 203 -18.49 -7.62 -12.75
N PHE A 204 -17.66 -8.48 -12.15
CA PHE A 204 -16.25 -8.17 -11.89
C PHE A 204 -15.45 -8.01 -13.19
N HIS A 205 -15.66 -8.91 -14.16
CA HIS A 205 -14.90 -8.87 -15.40
C HIS A 205 -15.23 -7.64 -16.26
N ALA A 206 -16.50 -7.21 -16.27
CA ALA A 206 -16.95 -6.02 -16.97
C ALA A 206 -16.35 -4.74 -16.36
N LYS A 207 -16.35 -4.62 -15.03
CA LYS A 207 -15.78 -3.46 -14.32
C LYS A 207 -14.27 -3.33 -14.47
N VAL A 208 -13.55 -4.45 -14.43
CA VAL A 208 -12.09 -4.45 -14.66
C VAL A 208 -11.74 -4.00 -16.09
N LEU A 209 -12.53 -4.42 -17.08
CA LEU A 209 -12.36 -3.96 -18.46
C LEU A 209 -12.63 -2.46 -18.63
N GLU A 210 -13.65 -1.95 -17.94
CA GLU A 210 -14.00 -0.53 -17.94
C GLU A 210 -12.88 0.33 -17.31
N ASP A 211 -12.33 -0.09 -16.18
CA ASP A 211 -11.21 0.57 -15.50
C ASP A 211 -9.94 0.58 -16.35
N ILE A 212 -9.64 -0.53 -17.04
CA ILE A 212 -8.48 -0.63 -17.95
C ILE A 212 -8.66 0.34 -19.14
N ASN A 213 -9.87 0.43 -19.70
CA ASN A 213 -10.15 1.33 -20.82
C ASN A 213 -10.11 2.81 -20.39
N PHE A 214 -10.59 3.12 -19.18
CA PHE A 214 -10.49 4.46 -18.61
C PHE A 214 -9.02 4.87 -18.42
N MET A 215 -8.20 4.00 -17.83
CA MET A 215 -6.77 4.27 -17.61
C MET A 215 -6.00 4.45 -18.93
N LYS A 216 -6.27 3.64 -19.94
CA LYS A 216 -5.66 3.78 -21.27
C LYS A 216 -6.03 5.10 -21.93
N SER A 217 -7.30 5.52 -21.81
CA SER A 217 -7.79 6.78 -22.38
C SER A 217 -7.14 8.00 -21.72
N TYR A 218 -7.00 7.97 -20.39
CA TYR A 218 -6.32 9.02 -19.62
C TYR A 218 -4.83 9.15 -19.98
N LEU A 219 -4.13 8.02 -20.12
CA LEU A 219 -2.72 8.01 -20.51
C LEU A 219 -2.48 8.47 -21.96
N LEU A 220 -3.45 8.25 -22.86
CA LEU A 220 -3.38 8.73 -24.24
C LEU A 220 -3.67 10.23 -24.35
N GLN A 221 -4.57 10.78 -23.53
CA GLN A 221 -4.86 12.21 -23.51
C GLN A 221 -3.72 13.05 -22.90
N ASN A 222 -3.02 12.52 -21.90
CA ASN A 222 -1.86 13.18 -21.27
C ASN A 222 -0.54 13.02 -22.04
N LYS A 223 -0.57 12.43 -23.24
CA LYS A 223 0.58 12.30 -24.15
C LYS A 223 0.53 13.28 -25.35
N LYS A 224 -0.39 14.24 -25.35
CA LYS A 224 -0.37 15.42 -26.23
C LYS A 224 0.17 16.63 -25.48
#